data_AF-A0A2E2WT63-F1
#
_entry.id   AF-A0A2E2WT63-F1
#
_cell.length_a   1.000
_cell.length_b   1.000
_cell.length_c   1.000
_cell.angle_alpha   90.00
_cell.angle_beta   90.00
_cell.angle_gamma   90.00
#
_symmetry.space_group_name_H-M   'P 1'
#
loop_
_entity.id
_entity.type
_entity.pdbx_description
1 polymer ?
#
loop_
_entity_poly.entity_id
_entity_poly.type
_entity_poly.pdbx_seq_one_letter_code
_entity_poly.pdbx_strand_id
1 'polypeptide(L)'
;MKLRKLINKIIVKPLDSFKLDFLANIAKADIHGNNNLTIKGVNTLDLASSSEIALVDNIKYINKFYTSNAAAYIVSKKIYNKLKDQRDKCFLVSENAYLSYAYILNAFYPDIKKIDLNNFTNISISKSSKVSEKALIKSNVVIGNNTIINSFSSIGPNVHIGNDCYIGNNVNIANTFIGSRVIIQDGSVIGQDGFGYAYDGKMYIKVPQVGIVKIGNNVEVGSNCTIDRGSLNFTEICDGVKLDNLVHIAHNVIINENTMIAGQTGVAGSTIIGENVLVGGQVGIAGHLLIGDNVQIGAQAGVTKNIKKETKISGTPAVRLNTYLKQAVYLNKMVTKK
;
A
#
# COMPACT_ATOMS: atom_id res chain seq x y z
N MET A 1 8.40 12.61 -17.04
CA MET A 1 8.49 13.86 -16.22
C MET A 1 7.13 14.44 -15.79
N LYS A 2 6.09 14.46 -16.65
CA LYS A 2 4.74 14.98 -16.29
C LYS A 2 4.03 14.17 -15.19
N LEU A 3 4.03 12.84 -15.29
CA LEU A 3 3.39 11.94 -14.31
C LEU A 3 3.97 12.09 -12.89
N ARG A 4 5.30 12.10 -12.75
CA ARG A 4 5.98 12.32 -11.45
C ARG A 4 5.61 13.67 -10.82
N LYS A 5 5.47 14.72 -11.63
CA LYS A 5 4.99 16.04 -11.15
C LYS A 5 3.54 15.99 -10.65
N LEU A 6 2.67 15.26 -11.33
CA LEU A 6 1.28 15.08 -10.91
C LEU A 6 1.18 14.28 -9.61
N ILE A 7 1.91 13.18 -9.51
CA ILE A 7 1.99 12.36 -8.29
C ILE A 7 2.53 13.18 -7.10
N ASN A 8 3.59 13.97 -7.31
CA ASN A 8 4.13 14.83 -6.26
C ASN A 8 3.17 15.92 -5.77
N LYS A 9 2.09 16.23 -6.51
CA LYS A 9 1.05 17.17 -6.07
C LYS A 9 0.01 16.54 -5.16
N ILE A 10 -0.13 15.21 -5.17
CA ILE A 10 -1.13 14.49 -4.39
C ILE A 10 -0.54 13.75 -3.18
N ILE A 11 0.78 13.52 -3.16
CA ILE A 11 1.45 12.93 -2.01
C ILE A 11 1.40 13.89 -0.82
N VAL A 12 1.04 13.35 0.34
CA VAL A 12 1.05 14.07 1.62
C VAL A 12 2.50 14.42 1.98
N LYS A 13 2.73 15.69 2.31
CA LYS A 13 4.05 16.17 2.71
C LYS A 13 4.22 16.11 4.23
N PRO A 14 5.44 15.87 4.73
CA PRO A 14 5.74 16.00 6.15
C PRO A 14 5.38 17.39 6.67
N LEU A 15 4.90 17.47 7.91
CA LEU A 15 4.51 18.72 8.56
C LEU A 15 5.70 19.68 8.73
N ASP A 16 6.83 19.15 9.21
CA ASP A 16 8.05 19.90 9.48
C ASP A 16 9.27 18.96 9.39
N SER A 17 10.45 19.51 9.62
CA SER A 17 11.70 18.79 9.85
C SER A 17 12.06 18.73 11.33
N PHE A 18 12.67 17.64 11.78
CA PHE A 18 13.00 17.42 13.19
C PHE A 18 14.47 17.09 13.38
N LYS A 19 15.04 17.49 14.53
CA LYS A 19 16.37 17.03 14.94
C LYS A 19 16.34 15.53 15.27
N LEU A 20 17.42 14.82 14.98
CA LEU A 20 17.52 13.39 15.26
C LEU A 20 17.35 13.09 16.76
N ASP A 21 17.87 13.93 17.64
CA ASP A 21 17.71 13.81 19.09
C ASP A 21 16.26 13.90 19.55
N PHE A 22 15.48 14.78 18.92
CA PHE A 22 14.05 14.86 19.17
C PHE A 22 13.35 13.57 18.74
N LEU A 23 13.69 13.05 17.54
CA LEU A 23 13.15 11.79 17.04
C LEU A 23 13.51 10.58 17.92
N ALA A 24 14.73 10.55 18.46
CA ALA A 24 15.18 9.51 19.38
C ALA A 24 14.36 9.49 20.68
N ASN A 25 14.11 10.68 21.25
CA ASN A 25 13.32 10.83 22.48
C ASN A 25 11.89 10.33 22.31
N ILE A 26 11.18 10.73 21.24
CA ILE A 26 9.81 10.26 20.98
C ILE A 26 9.78 8.76 20.64
N ALA A 27 10.83 8.26 19.98
CA ALA A 27 10.97 6.87 19.58
C ALA A 27 11.39 5.94 20.72
N LYS A 28 11.81 6.50 21.87
CA LYS A 28 12.46 5.78 22.98
C LYS A 28 13.63 4.92 22.47
N ALA A 29 14.49 5.52 21.64
CA ALA A 29 15.59 4.85 20.98
C ALA A 29 16.93 5.50 21.34
N ASP A 30 17.99 4.69 21.42
CA ASP A 30 19.35 5.14 21.66
C ASP A 30 19.99 5.63 20.35
N ILE A 31 20.74 6.72 20.41
CA ILE A 31 21.41 7.30 19.23
C ILE A 31 22.84 6.77 19.14
N HIS A 32 23.21 6.31 17.95
CA HIS A 32 24.60 6.00 17.61
C HIS A 32 24.99 6.73 16.33
N GLY A 33 26.06 7.53 16.37
CA GLY A 33 26.52 8.36 15.24
C GLY A 33 26.29 9.85 15.47
N ASN A 34 26.24 10.63 14.38
CA ASN A 34 26.01 12.08 14.43
C ASN A 34 24.56 12.39 14.83
N ASN A 35 24.41 13.06 15.97
CA ASN A 35 23.13 13.38 16.61
C ASN A 35 22.57 14.76 16.18
N ASN A 36 23.39 15.61 15.54
CA ASN A 36 23.01 16.96 15.10
C ASN A 36 22.25 17.02 13.77
N LEU A 37 21.87 15.87 13.21
CA LEU A 37 21.16 15.77 11.93
C LEU A 37 19.76 16.37 11.99
N THR A 38 19.35 17.03 10.91
CA THR A 38 17.97 17.45 10.68
C THR A 38 17.32 16.52 9.67
N ILE A 39 16.30 15.78 10.11
CA ILE A 39 15.53 14.83 9.31
C ILE A 39 14.26 15.52 8.80
N LYS A 40 14.05 15.47 7.48
CA LYS A 40 12.95 16.14 6.77
C LYS A 40 11.77 15.22 6.46
N GLY A 41 11.89 13.92 6.72
CA GLY A 41 10.83 12.97 6.45
C GLY A 41 11.24 11.53 6.70
N VAL A 42 10.33 10.62 6.36
CA VAL A 42 10.49 9.17 6.52
C VAL A 42 10.28 8.52 5.16
N ASN A 43 11.13 7.57 4.79
CA ASN A 43 11.00 6.88 3.51
C ASN A 43 11.52 5.42 3.58
N THR A 44 11.20 4.62 2.57
CA THR A 44 11.72 3.25 2.42
C THR A 44 13.19 3.26 2.04
N LEU A 45 13.94 2.22 2.42
CA LEU A 45 15.39 2.12 2.17
C LEU A 45 15.79 2.40 0.71
N ASP A 46 14.99 1.93 -0.25
CA ASP A 46 15.28 2.07 -1.68
C ASP A 46 15.10 3.50 -2.22
N LEU A 47 14.30 4.33 -1.54
CA LEU A 47 13.91 5.67 -2.02
C LEU A 47 14.35 6.80 -1.09
N ALA A 48 14.82 6.47 0.12
CA ALA A 48 15.24 7.46 1.11
C ALA A 48 16.43 8.29 0.62
N SER A 49 16.29 9.61 0.75
CA SER A 49 17.33 10.59 0.51
C SER A 49 18.19 10.84 1.74
N SER A 50 19.29 11.58 1.55
CA SER A 50 20.20 12.02 2.62
C SER A 50 19.61 13.03 3.61
N SER A 51 18.29 13.26 3.54
CA SER A 51 17.55 14.05 4.52
C SER A 51 16.42 13.27 5.20
N GLU A 52 16.23 12.00 4.87
CA GLU A 52 15.13 11.18 5.40
C GLU A 52 15.66 10.02 6.27
N ILE A 53 14.81 9.54 7.17
CA ILE A 53 15.08 8.37 8.02
C ILE A 53 14.34 7.14 7.48
N ALA A 54 14.98 5.96 7.58
CA ALA A 54 14.42 4.69 7.11
C ALA A 54 14.43 3.62 8.20
N LEU A 55 13.52 2.64 8.10
CA LEU A 55 13.44 1.50 9.01
C LEU A 55 14.20 0.29 8.45
N VAL A 56 14.98 -0.39 9.30
CA VAL A 56 15.54 -1.72 9.06
C VAL A 56 15.17 -2.65 10.22
N ASP A 57 14.00 -3.27 10.13
CA ASP A 57 13.44 -4.13 11.17
C ASP A 57 13.62 -5.64 10.88
N ASN A 58 13.89 -5.99 9.63
CA ASN A 58 14.06 -7.38 9.19
C ASN A 58 15.44 -7.62 8.57
N ILE A 59 16.01 -8.79 8.90
CA ILE A 59 17.31 -9.24 8.38
C ILE A 59 17.34 -9.33 6.85
N LYS A 60 16.20 -9.59 6.21
CA LYS A 60 16.04 -9.65 4.75
C LYS A 60 16.33 -8.30 4.07
N TYR A 61 16.25 -7.20 4.80
CA TYR A 61 16.45 -5.85 4.26
C TYR A 61 17.86 -5.29 4.52
N ILE A 62 18.75 -6.04 5.17
CA ILE A 62 20.13 -5.59 5.42
C ILE A 62 20.86 -5.23 4.13
N ASN A 63 20.66 -6.00 3.05
CA ASN A 63 21.32 -5.69 1.78
C ASN A 63 20.88 -4.33 1.21
N LYS A 64 19.62 -3.93 1.43
CA LYS A 64 19.09 -2.63 1.00
C LYS A 64 19.65 -1.47 1.81
N PHE A 65 20.07 -1.71 3.06
CA PHE A 65 20.73 -0.68 3.87
C PHE A 65 22.02 -0.18 3.20
N TYR A 66 22.83 -1.08 2.64
CA TYR A 66 24.11 -0.69 2.02
C TYR A 66 23.94 0.16 0.76
N THR A 67 22.81 0.04 0.08
CA THR A 67 22.47 0.85 -1.10
C THR A 67 21.61 2.07 -0.77
N SER A 68 21.23 2.25 0.51
CA SER A 68 20.33 3.33 0.92
C SER A 68 21.10 4.64 1.12
N ASN A 69 20.46 5.74 0.72
CA ASN A 69 20.97 7.09 0.94
C ASN A 69 20.36 7.75 2.19
N ALA A 70 19.64 7.02 3.04
CA ALA A 70 18.99 7.59 4.23
C ALA A 70 20.02 8.26 5.17
N ALA A 71 19.61 9.38 5.77
CA ALA A 71 20.42 10.12 6.74
C ALA A 71 20.59 9.36 8.06
N ALA A 72 19.58 8.60 8.45
CA ALA A 72 19.58 7.80 9.66
C ALA A 72 18.72 6.53 9.48
N TYR A 73 18.93 5.55 10.36
CA TYR A 73 18.28 4.24 10.31
C TYR A 73 17.68 3.86 11.66
N ILE A 74 16.39 3.55 11.69
CA ILE A 74 15.72 2.96 12.85
C ILE A 74 15.96 1.45 12.80
N VAL A 75 16.54 0.87 13.85
CA VAL A 75 16.96 -0.52 13.85
C VAL A 75 16.66 -1.18 15.18
N SER A 76 16.47 -2.51 15.18
CA SER A 76 16.48 -3.29 16.42
C SER A 76 17.92 -3.50 16.91
N LYS A 77 18.10 -3.79 18.20
CA LYS A 77 19.42 -4.18 18.76
C LYS A 77 20.07 -5.32 17.97
N LYS A 78 19.28 -6.31 17.52
CA LYS A 78 19.75 -7.44 16.71
C LYS A 78 20.31 -6.99 15.35
N ILE A 79 19.66 -6.04 14.68
CA ILE A 79 20.12 -5.51 13.39
C ILE A 79 21.32 -4.58 13.60
N TYR A 80 21.28 -3.72 14.61
CA TYR A 80 22.40 -2.84 14.96
C TYR A 80 23.69 -3.62 15.19
N ASN A 81 23.65 -4.73 15.93
CA ASN A 81 24.84 -5.56 16.17
C ASN A 81 25.52 -6.07 14.89
N LYS A 82 24.79 -6.17 13.77
CA LYS A 82 25.33 -6.55 12.45
C LYS A 82 25.85 -5.34 11.64
N LEU A 83 25.40 -4.14 11.96
CA LEU A 83 25.69 -2.91 11.22
C LEU A 83 26.57 -1.92 11.99
N LYS A 84 26.88 -2.17 13.27
CA LYS A 84 27.61 -1.27 14.17
C LYS A 84 29.00 -0.84 13.69
N ASP A 85 29.61 -1.60 12.78
CA ASP A 85 30.92 -1.27 12.20
C ASP A 85 30.83 -0.16 11.15
N GLN A 86 29.62 0.21 10.71
CA GLN A 86 29.35 1.30 9.77
C GLN A 86 29.33 2.65 10.51
N ARG A 87 30.51 3.11 10.93
CA ARG A 87 30.69 4.29 11.81
C ARG A 87 30.29 5.62 11.17
N ASP A 88 30.16 5.67 9.85
CA ASP A 88 29.71 6.83 9.09
C ASP A 88 28.17 7.00 9.09
N LYS A 89 27.43 5.98 9.56
CA LYS A 89 25.97 5.97 9.57
C LYS A 89 25.41 6.35 10.95
N CYS A 90 24.21 6.91 10.94
CA CYS A 90 23.46 7.24 12.16
C CYS A 90 22.34 6.24 12.40
N PHE A 91 22.22 5.76 13.64
CA PHE A 91 21.23 4.77 14.04
C PHE A 91 20.38 5.27 15.21
N LEU A 92 19.09 4.97 15.14
CA LEU A 92 18.18 4.96 16.28
C LEU A 92 17.91 3.50 16.66
N VAL A 93 18.53 3.05 17.73
CA VAL A 93 18.48 1.65 18.19
C VAL A 93 17.37 1.50 19.22
N SER A 94 16.41 0.63 18.94
CA SER A 94 15.24 0.40 19.79
C SER A 94 15.01 -1.09 20.05
N GLU A 95 14.34 -1.42 21.15
CA GLU A 95 13.83 -2.77 21.40
C GLU A 95 12.70 -3.12 20.42
N ASN A 96 11.86 -2.15 20.08
CA ASN A 96 10.76 -2.30 19.14
C ASN A 96 10.89 -1.24 18.04
N ALA A 97 11.75 -1.53 17.06
CA ALA A 97 12.03 -0.63 15.94
C ALA A 97 10.78 -0.22 15.16
N TYR A 98 9.80 -1.12 15.01
CA TYR A 98 8.56 -0.83 14.28
C TYR A 98 7.64 0.13 15.06
N LEU A 99 7.59 0.02 16.39
CA LEU A 99 6.90 0.98 17.25
C LEU A 99 7.58 2.35 17.23
N SER A 100 8.91 2.39 17.34
CA SER A 100 9.71 3.61 17.20
C SER A 100 9.44 4.31 15.87
N TYR A 101 9.37 3.54 14.79
CA TYR A 101 8.98 4.01 13.47
C TYR A 101 7.56 4.58 13.43
N ALA A 102 6.59 3.95 14.10
CA ALA A 102 5.24 4.47 14.22
C ALA A 102 5.19 5.83 14.93
N TYR A 103 5.94 6.02 16.02
CA TYR A 103 6.01 7.31 16.72
C TYR A 103 6.64 8.40 15.86
N ILE A 104 7.73 8.07 15.15
CA ILE A 104 8.39 9.01 14.24
C ILE A 104 7.46 9.42 13.10
N LEU A 105 6.74 8.46 12.49
CA LEU A 105 5.74 8.77 11.47
C LEU A 105 4.62 9.67 11.99
N ASN A 106 4.12 9.43 13.21
CA ASN A 106 3.08 10.29 13.80
C ASN A 106 3.57 11.72 14.05
N ALA A 107 4.87 11.93 14.30
CA ALA A 107 5.44 13.26 14.42
C ALA A 107 5.48 14.01 13.08
N PHE A 108 5.86 13.33 12.00
CA PHE A 108 5.87 13.91 10.65
C PHE A 108 4.47 14.06 10.05
N TYR A 109 3.55 13.16 10.39
CA TYR A 109 2.22 13.04 9.81
C TYR A 109 1.17 12.83 10.91
N PRO A 110 0.91 13.85 11.75
CA PRO A 110 -0.15 13.76 12.75
C PRO A 110 -1.51 13.60 12.08
N ASP A 111 -2.46 12.96 12.78
CA ASP A 111 -3.79 12.66 12.24
C ASP A 111 -4.47 13.91 11.65
N ILE A 112 -4.60 13.91 10.33
CA ILE A 112 -5.09 15.01 9.50
C ILE A 112 -6.56 15.35 9.83
N LYS A 113 -7.29 14.45 10.54
CA LYS A 113 -8.62 14.77 11.08
C LYS A 113 -8.62 15.98 12.03
N LYS A 114 -7.45 16.42 12.51
CA LYS A 114 -7.27 17.62 13.33
C LYS A 114 -6.78 18.85 12.55
N ILE A 115 -6.48 18.71 11.26
CA ILE A 115 -6.01 19.80 10.39
C ILE A 115 -7.21 20.32 9.62
N ASP A 116 -7.46 21.63 9.73
CA ASP A 116 -8.57 22.28 9.03
C ASP A 116 -8.36 22.19 7.50
N LEU A 117 -9.11 21.31 6.85
CA LEU A 117 -9.02 21.03 5.40
C LEU A 117 -9.58 22.16 4.54
N ASN A 118 -10.12 23.22 5.15
CA ASN A 118 -10.73 24.37 4.47
C ASN A 118 -9.75 25.23 3.64
N ASN A 119 -8.43 24.99 3.76
CA ASN A 119 -7.41 25.81 3.08
C ASN A 119 -6.92 25.28 1.72
N PHE A 120 -7.48 24.16 1.23
CA PHE A 120 -7.11 23.64 -0.09
C PHE A 120 -8.34 23.74 -1.01
N THR A 121 -8.35 24.69 -1.95
CA THR A 121 -9.52 24.94 -2.84
C THR A 121 -9.26 24.58 -4.29
N ASN A 122 -8.10 24.01 -4.62
CA ASN A 122 -7.73 23.70 -5.99
C ASN A 122 -8.55 22.53 -6.55
N ILE A 123 -9.67 22.85 -7.19
CA ILE A 123 -10.50 21.92 -7.94
C ILE A 123 -10.41 22.31 -9.42
N SER A 124 -10.04 21.35 -10.28
CA SER A 124 -9.94 21.54 -11.72
C SER A 124 -10.69 20.42 -12.44
N ILE A 125 -11.89 20.73 -12.93
CA ILE A 125 -12.74 19.80 -13.67
C ILE A 125 -12.78 20.27 -15.12
N SER A 126 -12.51 19.36 -16.07
CA SER A 126 -12.64 19.70 -17.48
C SER A 126 -14.09 20.01 -17.84
N LYS A 127 -14.29 20.98 -18.75
CA LYS A 127 -15.62 21.37 -19.24
C LYS A 127 -16.34 20.24 -19.98
N SER A 128 -15.63 19.24 -20.50
CA SER A 128 -16.24 18.09 -21.18
C SER A 128 -16.55 16.93 -20.24
N SER A 129 -16.14 17.00 -18.97
CA SER A 129 -16.49 16.00 -17.96
C SER A 129 -17.95 16.15 -17.53
N LYS A 130 -18.56 15.03 -17.13
CA LYS A 130 -19.92 15.01 -16.59
C LYS A 130 -19.85 14.57 -15.14
N VAL A 131 -20.06 15.50 -14.22
CA VAL A 131 -20.06 15.24 -12.77
C VAL A 131 -21.49 15.45 -12.27
N SER A 132 -22.05 14.43 -11.62
CA SER A 132 -23.37 14.53 -11.00
C SER A 132 -23.40 15.63 -9.94
N GLU A 133 -24.48 16.41 -9.87
CA GLU A 133 -24.71 17.40 -8.80
C GLU A 133 -24.78 16.77 -7.40
N LYS A 134 -25.02 15.45 -7.34
CA LYS A 134 -25.04 14.67 -6.09
C LYS A 134 -23.68 14.08 -5.72
N ALA A 135 -22.64 14.32 -6.52
CA ALA A 135 -21.28 13.92 -6.20
C ALA A 135 -20.60 14.97 -5.32
N LEU A 136 -19.76 14.51 -4.38
CA LEU A 136 -18.97 15.39 -3.53
C LEU A 136 -17.53 15.46 -4.07
N ILE A 137 -17.06 16.67 -4.39
CA ILE A 137 -15.68 16.90 -4.81
C ILE A 137 -14.97 17.72 -3.74
N LYS A 138 -13.90 17.17 -3.17
CA LYS A 138 -13.07 17.81 -2.14
C LYS A 138 -11.85 18.50 -2.77
N SER A 139 -10.94 18.93 -1.91
CA SER A 139 -9.78 19.74 -2.23
C SER A 139 -8.69 19.04 -3.04
N ASN A 140 -7.94 19.81 -3.85
CA ASN A 140 -6.83 19.29 -4.65
C ASN A 140 -7.26 18.13 -5.58
N VAL A 141 -8.36 18.34 -6.29
CA VAL A 141 -8.93 17.37 -7.23
C VAL A 141 -8.76 17.85 -8.67
N VAL A 142 -8.30 16.94 -9.53
CA VAL A 142 -8.22 17.17 -10.98
C VAL A 142 -9.01 16.08 -11.70
N ILE A 143 -9.91 16.47 -12.60
CA ILE A 143 -10.72 15.56 -13.41
C ILE A 143 -10.51 15.90 -14.90
N GLY A 144 -10.02 14.91 -15.65
CA GLY A 144 -9.72 15.02 -17.07
C GLY A 144 -10.94 15.01 -17.98
N ASN A 145 -10.69 15.21 -19.28
CA ASN A 145 -11.70 15.36 -20.32
C ASN A 145 -12.59 14.11 -20.42
N ASN A 146 -13.88 14.32 -20.71
CA ASN A 146 -14.86 13.27 -21.00
C ASN A 146 -15.04 12.24 -19.88
N THR A 147 -14.55 12.52 -18.67
CA THR A 147 -14.71 11.67 -17.51
C THR A 147 -16.09 11.85 -16.90
N ILE A 148 -16.72 10.74 -16.51
CA ILE A 148 -18.04 10.69 -15.90
C ILE A 148 -17.89 10.33 -14.42
N ILE A 149 -18.54 11.10 -13.56
CA ILE A 149 -18.65 10.82 -12.12
C ILE A 149 -20.13 10.79 -11.76
N ASN A 150 -20.62 9.61 -11.40
CA ASN A 150 -22.02 9.40 -11.08
C ASN A 150 -22.38 9.82 -9.64
N SER A 151 -23.65 9.63 -9.30
CA SER A 151 -24.26 10.20 -8.11
C SER A 151 -23.72 9.58 -6.82
N PHE A 152 -23.69 10.40 -5.77
CA PHE A 152 -23.29 10.00 -4.40
C PHE A 152 -21.85 9.51 -4.27
N SER A 153 -21.05 9.64 -5.33
CA SER A 153 -19.61 9.40 -5.27
C SER A 153 -18.90 10.56 -4.59
N SER A 154 -17.93 10.22 -3.75
CA SER A 154 -17.11 11.17 -3.00
C SER A 154 -15.68 11.11 -3.51
N ILE A 155 -15.28 12.15 -4.26
CA ILE A 155 -13.90 12.38 -4.62
C ILE A 155 -13.26 13.21 -3.52
N GLY A 156 -12.60 12.50 -2.61
CA GLY A 156 -11.85 13.02 -1.48
C GLY A 156 -10.60 13.82 -1.89
N PRO A 157 -9.79 14.25 -0.90
CA PRO A 157 -8.67 15.12 -1.18
C PRO A 157 -7.56 14.41 -1.97
N ASN A 158 -6.77 15.20 -2.69
CA ASN A 158 -5.56 14.75 -3.37
C ASN A 158 -5.84 13.64 -4.41
N VAL A 159 -6.82 13.87 -5.27
CA VAL A 159 -7.20 12.91 -6.32
C VAL A 159 -6.94 13.49 -7.70
N HIS A 160 -6.31 12.70 -8.56
CA HIS A 160 -6.20 12.97 -9.99
C HIS A 160 -6.93 11.88 -10.76
N ILE A 161 -7.83 12.26 -11.66
CA ILE A 161 -8.50 11.36 -12.58
C ILE A 161 -8.21 11.81 -14.00
N GLY A 162 -7.70 10.89 -14.82
CA GLY A 162 -7.38 11.13 -16.22
C GLY A 162 -8.62 11.33 -17.11
N ASN A 163 -8.43 11.11 -18.40
CA ASN A 163 -9.47 11.33 -19.40
C ASN A 163 -10.28 10.05 -19.63
N ASP A 164 -11.50 10.22 -20.13
CA ASP A 164 -12.36 9.14 -20.61
C ASP A 164 -12.62 8.07 -19.54
N CYS A 165 -12.65 8.46 -18.26
CA CYS A 165 -12.90 7.55 -17.14
C CYS A 165 -14.40 7.48 -16.80
N TYR A 166 -14.81 6.37 -16.20
CA TYR A 166 -16.15 6.17 -15.64
C TYR A 166 -16.04 5.84 -14.16
N ILE A 167 -16.64 6.68 -13.31
CA ILE A 167 -16.77 6.45 -11.88
C ILE A 167 -18.25 6.22 -11.57
N GLY A 168 -18.56 5.03 -11.08
CA GLY A 168 -19.90 4.57 -10.71
C GLY A 168 -20.52 5.36 -9.55
N ASN A 169 -21.67 4.91 -9.07
CA ASN A 169 -22.37 5.51 -7.92
C ASN A 169 -21.74 5.07 -6.60
N ASN A 170 -21.83 5.92 -5.59
CA ASN A 170 -21.37 5.61 -4.22
C ASN A 170 -19.88 5.20 -4.14
N VAL A 171 -19.05 5.65 -5.08
CA VAL A 171 -17.61 5.38 -5.07
C VAL A 171 -16.90 6.39 -4.19
N ASN A 172 -15.98 5.94 -3.34
CA ASN A 172 -15.18 6.81 -2.47
C ASN A 172 -13.70 6.73 -2.84
N ILE A 173 -13.10 7.84 -3.26
CA ILE A 173 -11.70 7.89 -3.72
C ILE A 173 -10.98 8.98 -2.95
N ALA A 174 -9.82 8.69 -2.37
CA ALA A 174 -8.94 9.71 -1.77
C ALA A 174 -7.48 9.36 -2.06
N ASN A 175 -6.56 10.33 -2.01
CA ASN A 175 -5.10 10.10 -2.11
C ASN A 175 -4.73 9.17 -3.28
N THR A 176 -5.27 9.42 -4.47
CA THR A 176 -5.20 8.49 -5.59
C THR A 176 -4.89 9.20 -6.89
N PHE A 177 -3.96 8.63 -7.65
CA PHE A 177 -3.76 8.95 -9.06
C PHE A 177 -4.45 7.88 -9.92
N ILE A 178 -5.28 8.31 -10.86
CA ILE A 178 -5.96 7.45 -11.83
C ILE A 178 -5.58 7.91 -13.24
N GLY A 179 -5.13 6.97 -14.06
CA GLY A 179 -4.86 7.16 -15.48
C GLY A 179 -6.14 7.42 -16.29
N SER A 180 -6.07 7.14 -17.58
CA SER A 180 -7.19 7.37 -18.52
C SER A 180 -7.88 6.06 -18.90
N ARG A 181 -9.15 6.14 -19.32
CA ARG A 181 -9.97 4.99 -19.71
C ARG A 181 -10.12 3.96 -18.58
N VAL A 182 -10.24 4.45 -17.36
CA VAL A 182 -10.45 3.64 -16.16
C VAL A 182 -11.94 3.55 -15.84
N ILE A 183 -12.41 2.36 -15.51
CA ILE A 183 -13.79 2.12 -15.06
C ILE A 183 -13.73 1.68 -13.60
N ILE A 184 -14.44 2.38 -12.73
CA ILE A 184 -14.63 1.99 -11.33
C ILE A 184 -16.13 1.84 -11.10
N GLN A 185 -16.56 0.62 -10.79
CA GLN A 185 -17.96 0.29 -10.57
C GLN A 185 -18.43 0.69 -9.16
N ASP A 186 -19.74 0.62 -8.96
CA ASP A 186 -20.45 1.15 -7.81
C ASP A 186 -19.92 0.63 -6.45
N GLY A 187 -19.91 1.52 -5.46
CA GLY A 187 -19.57 1.20 -4.07
C GLY A 187 -18.09 0.94 -3.76
N SER A 188 -17.20 1.02 -4.76
CA SER A 188 -15.76 0.82 -4.55
C SER A 188 -15.11 1.94 -3.74
N VAL A 189 -14.12 1.56 -2.92
CA VAL A 189 -13.42 2.44 -1.98
C VAL A 189 -11.91 2.38 -2.21
N ILE A 190 -11.30 3.51 -2.56
CA ILE A 190 -9.91 3.57 -3.04
C ILE A 190 -9.13 4.64 -2.27
N GLY A 191 -7.92 4.26 -1.85
CA GLY A 191 -6.94 5.13 -1.21
C GLY A 191 -7.24 5.52 0.24
N GLN A 192 -7.95 4.65 0.94
CA GLN A 192 -8.08 4.68 2.40
C GLN A 192 -6.87 4.05 3.07
N ASP A 193 -6.77 4.21 4.38
CA ASP A 193 -5.67 3.63 5.17
C ASP A 193 -5.70 2.10 5.12
N GLY A 194 -4.55 1.50 4.84
CA GLY A 194 -4.35 0.08 5.07
C GLY A 194 -4.18 -0.30 6.54
N PHE A 195 -4.07 -1.61 6.77
CA PHE A 195 -3.98 -2.21 8.11
C PHE A 195 -2.58 -2.09 8.75
N GLY A 196 -2.21 -0.87 9.16
CA GLY A 196 -0.91 -0.58 9.78
C GLY A 196 -0.99 -0.28 11.28
N TYR A 197 -0.52 -1.20 12.13
CA TYR A 197 -0.50 -1.04 13.59
C TYR A 197 0.76 -1.62 14.22
N ALA A 198 1.33 -0.92 15.21
CA ALA A 198 2.45 -1.38 16.02
C ALA A 198 1.99 -1.64 17.47
N TYR A 199 2.33 -2.79 18.04
CA TYR A 199 1.95 -3.12 19.42
C TYR A 199 2.98 -2.57 20.42
N ASP A 200 2.52 -1.83 21.43
CA ASP A 200 3.38 -1.24 22.47
C ASP A 200 3.51 -2.09 23.75
N GLY A 201 2.93 -3.29 23.76
CA GLY A 201 2.82 -4.16 24.93
C GLY A 201 1.50 -4.04 25.69
N LYS A 202 0.67 -3.04 25.38
CA LYS A 202 -0.67 -2.84 25.96
C LYS A 202 -1.73 -2.66 24.88
N MET A 203 -1.47 -1.84 23.87
CA MET A 203 -2.40 -1.52 22.80
C MET A 203 -1.72 -1.41 21.43
N TYR A 204 -2.54 -1.39 20.39
CA TYR A 204 -2.09 -1.18 19.02
C TYR A 204 -2.07 0.31 18.69
N ILE A 205 -0.88 0.83 18.38
CA ILE A 205 -0.66 2.20 17.93
C ILE A 205 -0.79 2.23 16.41
N LYS A 206 -1.63 3.13 15.89
CA LYS A 206 -1.81 3.32 14.45
C LYS A 206 -0.52 3.80 13.81
N VAL A 207 -0.13 3.14 12.72
CA VAL A 207 0.95 3.58 11.83
C VAL A 207 0.33 4.42 10.72
N PRO A 208 0.65 5.72 10.62
CA PRO A 208 0.12 6.59 9.57
C PRO A 208 0.36 6.01 8.18
N GLN A 209 -0.69 5.97 7.36
CA GLN A 209 -0.63 5.58 5.95
C GLN A 209 -0.65 6.87 5.11
N VAL A 210 0.49 7.24 4.55
CA VAL A 210 0.73 8.55 3.92
C VAL A 210 1.01 8.47 2.42
N GLY A 211 1.17 7.25 1.89
CA GLY A 211 1.37 7.00 0.46
C GLY A 211 0.10 7.24 -0.36
N ILE A 212 0.02 6.74 -1.59
CA ILE A 212 -1.16 6.90 -2.45
C ILE A 212 -1.59 5.58 -3.06
N VAL A 213 -2.69 5.58 -3.80
CA VAL A 213 -2.93 4.55 -4.83
C VAL A 213 -2.55 5.14 -6.19
N LYS A 214 -1.91 4.33 -7.04
CA LYS A 214 -1.70 4.63 -8.44
C LYS A 214 -2.44 3.61 -9.28
N ILE A 215 -3.32 4.09 -10.14
CA ILE A 215 -4.04 3.28 -11.11
C ILE A 215 -3.60 3.75 -12.50
N GLY A 216 -3.16 2.81 -13.30
CA GLY A 216 -2.75 2.99 -14.69
C GLY A 216 -3.91 3.30 -15.63
N ASN A 217 -3.69 3.11 -16.92
CA ASN A 217 -4.69 3.27 -17.97
C ASN A 217 -5.42 1.95 -18.25
N ASN A 218 -6.63 2.03 -18.81
CA ASN A 218 -7.41 0.85 -19.22
C ASN A 218 -7.71 -0.14 -18.07
N VAL A 219 -7.67 0.31 -16.82
CA VAL A 219 -7.97 -0.51 -15.65
C VAL A 219 -9.47 -0.59 -15.41
N GLU A 220 -9.96 -1.75 -14.99
CA GLU A 220 -11.33 -1.92 -14.51
C GLU A 220 -11.33 -2.41 -13.08
N VAL A 221 -12.12 -1.74 -12.23
CA VAL A 221 -12.35 -2.09 -10.83
C VAL A 221 -13.83 -2.38 -10.66
N GLY A 222 -14.15 -3.62 -10.32
CA GLY A 222 -15.51 -4.09 -10.07
C GLY A 222 -16.16 -3.44 -8.85
N SER A 223 -17.40 -3.82 -8.55
CA SER A 223 -18.20 -3.21 -7.50
C SER A 223 -17.71 -3.60 -6.12
N ASN A 224 -17.82 -2.67 -5.16
CA ASN A 224 -17.46 -2.86 -3.76
C ASN A 224 -16.03 -3.40 -3.54
N CYS A 225 -15.10 -3.05 -4.44
CA CYS A 225 -13.68 -3.35 -4.22
C CYS A 225 -13.09 -2.38 -3.19
N THR A 226 -12.03 -2.81 -2.53
CA THR A 226 -11.24 -1.95 -1.64
C THR A 226 -9.78 -1.97 -2.08
N ILE A 227 -9.19 -0.79 -2.27
CA ILE A 227 -7.77 -0.65 -2.61
C ILE A 227 -7.14 0.33 -1.63
N ASP A 228 -6.35 -0.19 -0.71
CA ASP A 228 -5.71 0.61 0.32
C ASP A 228 -4.53 1.40 -0.26
N ARG A 229 -4.31 2.62 0.23
CA ARG A 229 -3.11 3.40 -0.11
C ARG A 229 -1.85 2.73 0.44
N GLY A 230 -0.71 3.00 -0.19
CA GLY A 230 0.58 2.56 0.35
C GLY A 230 0.89 3.24 1.69
N SER A 231 1.68 2.56 2.54
CA SER A 231 2.11 3.13 3.83
C SER A 231 2.93 4.41 3.67
N LEU A 232 4.02 4.37 2.88
CA LEU A 232 4.82 5.56 2.55
C LEU A 232 4.70 5.96 1.07
N ASN A 233 4.78 4.97 0.18
CA ASN A 233 4.88 5.20 -1.26
C ASN A 233 3.54 5.04 -1.93
N PHE A 234 3.28 3.87 -2.49
CA PHE A 234 2.06 3.62 -3.24
C PHE A 234 1.68 2.15 -3.20
N THR A 235 0.38 1.91 -3.34
CA THR A 235 -0.18 0.70 -3.94
C THR A 235 -0.33 0.99 -5.43
N GLU A 236 0.04 0.06 -6.31
CA GLU A 236 0.06 0.30 -7.76
C GLU A 236 -0.68 -0.78 -8.53
N ILE A 237 -1.60 -0.32 -9.38
CA ILE A 237 -2.39 -1.13 -10.30
C ILE A 237 -1.99 -0.68 -11.70
N CYS A 238 -1.17 -1.47 -12.38
CA CYS A 238 -0.61 -1.11 -13.69
C CYS A 238 -1.66 -1.19 -14.81
N ASP A 239 -1.25 -0.77 -16.01
CA ASP A 239 -2.13 -0.66 -17.16
C ASP A 239 -2.81 -2.00 -17.51
N GLY A 240 -4.09 -1.93 -17.89
CA GLY A 240 -4.85 -3.08 -18.38
C GLY A 240 -5.33 -4.07 -17.32
N VAL A 241 -5.01 -3.87 -16.03
CA VAL A 241 -5.46 -4.75 -14.94
C VAL A 241 -6.99 -4.75 -14.81
N LYS A 242 -7.57 -5.93 -14.54
CA LYS A 242 -9.01 -6.12 -14.32
C LYS A 242 -9.25 -6.75 -12.95
N LEU A 243 -9.96 -6.03 -12.08
CA LEU A 243 -10.40 -6.52 -10.78
C LEU A 243 -11.92 -6.71 -10.82
N ASP A 244 -12.39 -7.92 -10.53
CA ASP A 244 -13.81 -8.23 -10.40
C ASP A 244 -14.34 -7.78 -9.02
N ASN A 245 -15.63 -7.99 -8.76
CA ASN A 245 -16.34 -7.50 -7.58
C ASN A 245 -15.74 -8.01 -6.26
N LEU A 246 -15.83 -7.19 -5.22
CA LEU A 246 -15.42 -7.52 -3.84
C LEU A 246 -13.94 -7.92 -3.70
N VAL A 247 -13.07 -7.49 -4.63
CA VAL A 247 -11.63 -7.68 -4.49
C VAL A 247 -11.06 -6.72 -3.43
N HIS A 248 -10.21 -7.24 -2.55
CA HIS A 248 -9.47 -6.45 -1.57
C HIS A 248 -7.98 -6.45 -1.91
N ILE A 249 -7.43 -5.24 -2.13
CA ILE A 249 -6.02 -4.99 -2.35
C ILE A 249 -5.46 -4.19 -1.18
N ALA A 250 -4.63 -4.83 -0.36
CA ALA A 250 -4.02 -4.18 0.80
C ALA A 250 -2.89 -3.20 0.40
N HIS A 251 -2.39 -2.46 1.39
CA HIS A 251 -1.36 -1.45 1.20
C HIS A 251 -0.09 -2.00 0.54
N ASN A 252 0.52 -1.19 -0.31
CA ASN A 252 1.80 -1.47 -0.99
C ASN A 252 1.79 -2.64 -1.97
N VAL A 253 0.63 -3.22 -2.27
CA VAL A 253 0.51 -4.23 -3.33
C VAL A 253 0.85 -3.58 -4.67
N ILE A 254 1.56 -4.33 -5.52
CA ILE A 254 1.83 -3.96 -6.91
C ILE A 254 1.23 -5.06 -7.79
N ILE A 255 0.39 -4.67 -8.75
CA ILE A 255 -0.19 -5.58 -9.74
C ILE A 255 0.24 -5.10 -11.12
N ASN A 256 1.08 -5.89 -11.78
CA ASN A 256 1.61 -5.56 -13.09
C ASN A 256 0.60 -5.80 -14.21
N GLU A 257 0.99 -5.39 -15.42
CA GLU A 257 0.11 -5.20 -16.56
C GLU A 257 -0.70 -6.44 -16.95
N ASN A 258 -1.90 -6.20 -17.44
CA ASN A 258 -2.80 -7.21 -18.02
C ASN A 258 -3.15 -8.39 -17.10
N THR A 259 -2.97 -8.22 -15.79
CA THR A 259 -3.39 -9.22 -14.79
C THR A 259 -4.88 -9.13 -14.52
N MET A 260 -5.54 -10.28 -14.41
CA MET A 260 -6.96 -10.39 -14.12
C MET A 260 -7.19 -11.10 -12.78
N ILE A 261 -8.03 -10.50 -11.93
CA ILE A 261 -8.36 -11.00 -10.60
C ILE A 261 -9.86 -11.12 -10.46
N ALA A 262 -10.34 -12.36 -10.32
CA ALA A 262 -11.74 -12.66 -10.13
C ALA A 262 -12.23 -12.38 -8.69
N GLY A 263 -13.55 -12.32 -8.54
CA GLY A 263 -14.19 -11.69 -7.39
C GLY A 263 -13.87 -12.34 -6.05
N GLN A 264 -14.02 -11.55 -4.98
CA GLN A 264 -13.76 -11.94 -3.59
C GLN A 264 -12.30 -12.36 -3.30
N THR A 265 -11.36 -12.06 -4.20
CA THR A 265 -9.94 -12.29 -3.96
C THR A 265 -9.37 -11.25 -2.99
N GLY A 266 -8.57 -11.70 -2.03
CA GLY A 266 -7.84 -10.83 -1.11
C GLY A 266 -6.33 -10.92 -1.32
N VAL A 267 -5.67 -9.77 -1.48
CA VAL A 267 -4.20 -9.67 -1.60
C VAL A 267 -3.64 -8.88 -0.43
N ALA A 268 -2.88 -9.55 0.42
CA ALA A 268 -2.25 -8.93 1.59
C ALA A 268 -1.03 -8.07 1.23
N GLY A 269 -0.67 -7.17 2.15
CA GLY A 269 0.19 -6.03 1.86
C GLY A 269 1.58 -6.38 1.34
N SER A 270 2.13 -5.46 0.54
CA SER A 270 3.47 -5.54 -0.05
C SER A 270 3.73 -6.74 -0.97
N THR A 271 2.70 -7.46 -1.42
CA THR A 271 2.83 -8.49 -2.45
C THR A 271 2.94 -7.87 -3.84
N ILE A 272 3.80 -8.45 -4.68
CA ILE A 272 3.99 -8.07 -6.07
C ILE A 272 3.44 -9.19 -6.95
N ILE A 273 2.49 -8.86 -7.81
CA ILE A 273 1.89 -9.74 -8.81
C ILE A 273 2.41 -9.35 -10.18
N GLY A 274 2.99 -10.32 -10.89
CA GLY A 274 3.56 -10.17 -12.22
C GLY A 274 2.54 -9.88 -13.31
N GLU A 275 3.01 -9.86 -14.54
CA GLU A 275 2.21 -9.57 -15.74
C GLU A 275 1.41 -10.79 -16.19
N ASN A 276 0.25 -10.55 -16.82
CA ASN A 276 -0.60 -11.60 -17.42
C ASN A 276 -0.97 -12.72 -16.43
N VAL A 277 -1.09 -12.40 -15.14
CA VAL A 277 -1.50 -13.36 -14.12
C VAL A 277 -3.01 -13.50 -14.14
N LEU A 278 -3.49 -14.73 -14.02
CA LEU A 278 -4.91 -15.04 -13.89
C LEU A 278 -5.19 -15.58 -12.49
N VAL A 279 -5.97 -14.84 -11.71
CA VAL A 279 -6.33 -15.21 -10.33
C VAL A 279 -7.81 -15.56 -10.29
N GLY A 280 -8.13 -16.81 -9.95
CA GLY A 280 -9.49 -17.29 -9.78
C GLY A 280 -10.20 -16.67 -8.58
N GLY A 281 -11.52 -16.85 -8.50
CA GLY A 281 -12.34 -16.22 -7.45
C GLY A 281 -12.02 -16.76 -6.06
N GLN A 282 -12.22 -15.93 -5.03
CA GLN A 282 -12.00 -16.27 -3.62
C GLN A 282 -10.57 -16.73 -3.30
N VAL A 283 -9.57 -16.30 -4.06
CA VAL A 283 -8.16 -16.59 -3.75
C VAL A 283 -7.70 -15.72 -2.59
N GLY A 284 -6.91 -16.30 -1.67
CA GLY A 284 -6.21 -15.57 -0.62
C GLY A 284 -4.72 -15.55 -0.88
N ILE A 285 -4.11 -14.36 -1.02
CA ILE A 285 -2.67 -14.21 -1.24
C ILE A 285 -2.04 -13.53 -0.02
N ALA A 286 -1.09 -14.22 0.62
CA ALA A 286 -0.35 -13.68 1.77
C ALA A 286 0.56 -12.51 1.38
N GLY A 287 0.99 -11.73 2.38
CA GLY A 287 1.77 -10.51 2.18
C GLY A 287 3.25 -10.78 1.90
N HIS A 288 3.93 -9.78 1.34
CA HIS A 288 5.36 -9.82 0.99
C HIS A 288 5.75 -10.97 0.05
N LEU A 289 4.83 -11.39 -0.82
CA LEU A 289 5.10 -12.42 -1.81
C LEU A 289 5.49 -11.82 -3.16
N LEU A 290 6.22 -12.60 -3.94
CA LEU A 290 6.46 -12.36 -5.36
C LEU A 290 5.76 -13.45 -6.17
N ILE A 291 4.79 -13.05 -6.99
CA ILE A 291 4.10 -13.91 -7.95
C ILE A 291 4.65 -13.56 -9.33
N GLY A 292 5.32 -14.52 -9.98
CA GLY A 292 5.90 -14.31 -11.31
C GLY A 292 4.86 -14.13 -12.42
N ASP A 293 5.33 -13.72 -13.59
CA ASP A 293 4.49 -13.47 -14.76
C ASP A 293 3.85 -14.74 -15.30
N ASN A 294 2.71 -14.62 -16.01
CA ASN A 294 1.99 -15.72 -16.65
C ASN A 294 1.58 -16.85 -15.68
N VAL A 295 1.42 -16.52 -14.40
CA VAL A 295 0.93 -17.47 -13.38
C VAL A 295 -0.59 -17.62 -13.48
N GLN A 296 -1.09 -18.83 -13.27
CA GLN A 296 -2.52 -19.11 -13.16
C GLN A 296 -2.82 -19.71 -11.78
N ILE A 297 -3.71 -19.07 -11.04
CA ILE A 297 -4.11 -19.47 -9.69
C ILE A 297 -5.58 -19.88 -9.74
N GLY A 298 -5.85 -21.16 -9.49
CA GLY A 298 -7.20 -21.69 -9.41
C GLY A 298 -8.00 -21.06 -8.26
N ALA A 299 -9.33 -21.00 -8.43
CA ALA A 299 -10.24 -20.46 -7.42
C ALA A 299 -10.04 -21.09 -6.04
N GLN A 300 -10.30 -20.33 -4.99
CA GLN A 300 -10.18 -20.72 -3.58
C GLN A 300 -8.77 -21.13 -3.10
N ALA A 301 -7.73 -20.93 -3.92
CA ALA A 301 -6.37 -21.24 -3.50
C ALA A 301 -5.86 -20.28 -2.41
N GLY A 302 -5.12 -20.82 -1.44
CA GLY A 302 -4.37 -20.06 -0.45
C GLY A 302 -2.88 -20.00 -0.81
N VAL A 303 -2.38 -18.81 -1.18
CA VAL A 303 -1.00 -18.59 -1.60
C VAL A 303 -0.17 -18.07 -0.43
N THR A 304 0.76 -18.91 0.04
CA THR A 304 1.58 -18.62 1.23
C THR A 304 3.07 -18.45 0.94
N LYS A 305 3.48 -18.64 -0.32
CA LYS A 305 4.88 -18.59 -0.78
C LYS A 305 4.95 -17.93 -2.15
N ASN A 306 6.15 -17.46 -2.49
CA ASN A 306 6.45 -16.95 -3.83
C ASN A 306 6.14 -18.03 -4.89
N ILE A 307 5.66 -17.58 -6.04
CA ILE A 307 5.36 -18.44 -7.19
C ILE A 307 6.28 -18.02 -8.34
N LYS A 308 6.91 -19.01 -8.98
CA LYS A 308 7.73 -18.76 -10.17
C LYS A 308 6.84 -18.40 -11.35
N LYS A 309 7.39 -17.68 -12.34
CA LYS A 309 6.69 -17.39 -13.59
C LYS A 309 6.20 -18.66 -14.29
N GLU A 310 5.20 -18.52 -15.17
CA GLU A 310 4.63 -19.58 -16.03
C GLU A 310 4.10 -20.80 -15.24
N THR A 311 3.79 -20.61 -13.96
CA THR A 311 3.34 -21.70 -13.07
C THR A 311 1.82 -21.71 -12.96
N LYS A 312 1.21 -22.89 -13.00
CA LYS A 312 -0.20 -23.10 -12.68
C LYS A 312 -0.33 -23.76 -11.32
N ILE A 313 -1.10 -23.16 -10.42
CA ILE A 313 -1.39 -23.71 -9.09
C ILE A 313 -2.88 -23.69 -8.81
N SER A 314 -3.36 -24.58 -7.93
CA SER A 314 -4.74 -24.60 -7.45
C SER A 314 -4.80 -25.36 -6.12
N GLY A 315 -5.91 -25.22 -5.36
CA GLY A 315 -6.15 -26.01 -4.14
C GLY A 315 -7.49 -25.70 -3.47
N THR A 316 -8.28 -26.75 -3.22
CA THR A 316 -9.72 -26.76 -2.87
C THR A 316 -10.65 -26.87 -4.10
N PRO A 317 -10.73 -28.03 -4.77
CA PRO A 317 -11.98 -28.39 -5.42
C PRO A 317 -12.91 -29.06 -4.42
N ALA A 318 -14.21 -28.82 -4.57
CA ALA A 318 -15.21 -29.59 -3.86
C ALA A 318 -15.08 -31.08 -4.22
N VAL A 319 -15.03 -31.93 -3.19
CA VAL A 319 -15.12 -33.39 -3.33
C VAL A 319 -16.40 -33.87 -2.64
N ARG A 320 -16.81 -35.12 -2.88
CA ARG A 320 -17.95 -35.71 -2.15
C ARG A 320 -17.71 -35.61 -0.63
N LEU A 321 -18.74 -35.28 0.15
CA LEU A 321 -18.64 -35.05 1.61
C LEU A 321 -17.88 -36.17 2.34
N ASN A 322 -18.23 -37.42 2.07
CA ASN A 322 -17.57 -38.57 2.69
C ASN A 322 -16.08 -38.69 2.32
N THR A 323 -15.70 -38.25 1.12
CA THR A 323 -14.30 -38.18 0.71
C THR A 323 -13.56 -37.10 1.50
N TYR A 324 -14.16 -35.91 1.63
CA TYR A 324 -13.58 -34.79 2.39
C TYR A 324 -13.34 -35.17 3.86
N LEU A 325 -14.36 -35.73 4.54
CA LEU A 325 -14.25 -36.16 5.94
C LEU A 325 -13.16 -37.22 6.12
N LYS A 326 -13.07 -38.19 5.20
CA LYS A 326 -12.00 -39.20 5.22
C LYS A 326 -10.62 -38.57 5.03
N GLN A 327 -10.46 -37.68 4.06
CA GLN A 327 -9.20 -36.95 3.83
C GLN A 327 -8.75 -36.21 5.10
N ALA A 328 -9.67 -35.51 5.78
CA ALA A 328 -9.38 -34.80 7.02
C ALA A 328 -8.91 -35.75 8.14
N VAL A 329 -9.54 -36.91 8.31
CA VAL A 329 -9.12 -37.93 9.28
C VAL A 329 -7.73 -38.48 8.96
N TYR A 330 -7.45 -38.78 7.69
CA TYR A 330 -6.14 -39.27 7.28
C TYR A 330 -5.03 -38.23 7.51
N LEU A 331 -5.27 -36.97 7.14
CA LEU A 331 -4.34 -35.88 7.39
C LEU A 331 -4.05 -35.71 8.89
N ASN A 332 -5.09 -35.73 9.73
CA ASN A 332 -4.93 -35.64 11.18
C ASN A 332 -4.04 -36.78 11.72
N LYS A 333 -4.29 -38.03 11.31
CA LYS A 333 -3.45 -39.18 11.71
C LYS A 333 -1.99 -39.03 11.29
N MET A 334 -1.72 -38.44 10.12
CA MET A 334 -0.35 -38.21 9.65
C MET A 334 0.38 -37.14 10.46
N VAL A 335 -0.33 -36.09 10.90
CA VAL A 335 0.27 -35.00 11.69
C VAL A 335 0.41 -35.37 13.17
N THR A 336 -0.45 -36.24 13.69
CA THR A 336 -0.47 -36.64 15.12
C THR A 336 0.35 -37.89 15.44
N LYS A 337 0.75 -38.68 14.44
CA LYS A 337 1.75 -39.75 14.64
C LYS A 337 3.11 -39.11 14.95
N LYS A 338 3.53 -39.20 16.22
CA LYS A 338 4.91 -38.98 16.66
C LYS A 338 5.84 -40.05 16.09
#